data_AF-A0A9W8XIR7-F1
#
_entry.id   AF-A0A9W8XIR7-F1
#
_cell.length_a   1.000
_cell.length_b   1.000
_cell.length_c   1.000
_cell.angle_alpha   90.00
_cell.angle_beta   90.00
_cell.angle_gamma   90.00
#
_symmetry.space_group_name_H-M   'P 1'
#
loop_
_entity.id
_entity.type
_entity.pdbx_description
1 polymer ?
#
loop_
_entity_poly.entity_id
_entity_poly.type
_entity_poly.pdbx_seq_one_letter_code
_entity_poly.pdbx_strand_id
1 'polypeptide(L)'
;MRWIPHDIEPPSSSEKKKERPKRFILSRKSSEPDHGALKRRKSGISLTSVIDEELHARTHMQDQSAFFSALPLEIRKMVYEYTESAPHLYSPHIFSLLHVTHLLFLPTHIPQPRLDTIRTLRLKWAIRGMPYFRRNPSSKRPAYPEDTANWEKGWDILSRMRGLKDLRVAIIDPSPEGIWEAHWLGVEEVLLEAVMRAITLEQPAVRSVIVGTGKVRTGL
;
A
#
# COMPACT_ATOMS: atom_id res chain seq x y z
N MET A 1 -3.82 -20.44 -26.96
CA MET A 1 -4.95 -20.35 -27.91
C MET A 1 -6.18 -19.86 -27.15
N ARG A 2 -6.70 -18.67 -27.47
CA ARG A 2 -7.90 -18.09 -26.85
C ARG A 2 -9.05 -18.21 -27.83
N TRP A 3 -10.14 -18.83 -27.39
CA TRP A 3 -11.38 -18.94 -28.16
C TRP A 3 -12.13 -17.60 -28.11
N ILE A 4 -12.59 -17.12 -29.26
CA ILE A 4 -13.41 -15.90 -29.41
C ILE A 4 -14.65 -16.33 -30.23
N PRO A 5 -15.88 -16.12 -29.72
CA PRO A 5 -17.10 -16.44 -30.46
C PRO A 5 -17.30 -15.49 -31.65
N HIS A 6 -17.61 -16.06 -32.83
CA HIS A 6 -17.73 -15.35 -34.10
C HIS A 6 -19.12 -14.74 -34.39
N ASP A 7 -20.07 -14.86 -33.48
CA ASP A 7 -21.48 -14.52 -33.74
C ASP A 7 -21.93 -13.14 -33.21
N ILE A 8 -21.01 -12.19 -33.02
CA ILE A 8 -21.38 -10.82 -32.61
C ILE A 8 -21.18 -9.88 -33.78
N GLU A 9 -22.28 -9.54 -34.45
CA GLU A 9 -22.30 -8.48 -35.47
C GLU A 9 -21.90 -7.13 -34.85
N PRO A 10 -21.07 -6.32 -35.52
CA PRO A 10 -20.68 -5.01 -35.02
C PRO A 10 -21.90 -4.08 -35.01
N PRO A 11 -22.18 -3.34 -33.91
CA PRO A 11 -23.31 -2.43 -33.87
C PRO A 11 -23.11 -1.30 -34.90
N SER A 12 -24.03 -1.23 -35.85
CA SER A 12 -24.14 -0.14 -36.82
C SER A 12 -24.27 1.20 -36.10
N SER A 13 -23.42 2.14 -36.50
CA SER A 13 -23.33 3.51 -35.99
C SER A 13 -24.63 4.29 -36.25
N SER A 14 -25.49 4.41 -35.24
CA SER A 14 -26.56 5.39 -35.21
C SER A 14 -26.26 6.43 -34.11
N GLU A 15 -26.02 7.68 -34.52
CA GLU A 15 -25.92 8.84 -33.65
C GLU A 15 -27.17 8.97 -32.78
N LYS A 16 -27.02 8.76 -31.47
CA LYS A 16 -28.04 9.13 -30.48
C LYS A 16 -27.50 10.25 -29.62
N LYS A 17 -28.10 11.44 -29.77
CA LYS A 17 -27.98 12.59 -28.86
C LYS A 17 -28.24 12.12 -27.42
N LYS A 18 -27.21 12.18 -26.58
CA LYS A 18 -27.28 11.85 -25.15
C LYS A 18 -27.95 13.02 -24.41
N GLU A 19 -29.26 12.91 -24.19
CA GLU A 19 -29.92 13.68 -23.13
C GLU A 19 -29.35 13.26 -21.77
N ARG A 20 -28.94 14.26 -20.98
CA ARG A 20 -28.40 14.06 -19.64
C ARG A 20 -29.56 13.65 -18.71
N PRO A 21 -29.46 12.52 -17.98
CA PRO A 21 -30.46 12.18 -16.99
C PRO A 21 -30.38 13.16 -15.81
N LYS A 22 -31.52 13.80 -15.50
CA LYS A 22 -31.72 14.60 -14.30
C LYS A 22 -31.55 13.69 -13.07
N ARG A 23 -30.52 13.95 -12.27
CA ARG A 23 -30.31 13.28 -10.98
C ARG A 23 -31.46 13.68 -10.05
N PHE A 24 -32.31 12.72 -9.70
CA PHE A 24 -33.27 12.87 -8.61
C PHE A 24 -32.51 12.95 -7.29
N ILE A 25 -32.67 14.08 -6.60
CA ILE A 25 -32.22 14.28 -5.22
C ILE A 25 -33.19 13.49 -4.34
N LEU A 26 -32.75 12.32 -3.88
CA LEU A 26 -33.46 11.54 -2.86
C LEU A 26 -33.32 12.27 -1.52
N SER A 27 -34.34 13.06 -1.18
CA SER A 27 -34.58 13.55 0.17
C SER A 27 -34.84 12.35 1.09
N ARG A 28 -33.84 12.01 1.91
CA ARG A 28 -33.93 10.95 2.92
C ARG A 28 -34.57 11.58 4.17
N LYS A 29 -35.90 11.45 4.29
CA LYS A 29 -36.62 11.70 5.54
C LYS A 29 -36.06 10.78 6.63
N SER A 30 -35.55 11.37 7.71
CA SER A 30 -35.22 10.69 8.95
C SER A 30 -36.52 10.41 9.71
N SER A 31 -37.07 9.20 9.55
CA SER A 31 -37.98 8.64 10.56
C SER A 31 -37.12 7.95 11.62
N GLU A 32 -37.07 8.53 12.81
CA GLU A 32 -36.54 7.88 14.00
C GLU A 32 -37.27 6.54 14.22
N PRO A 33 -36.55 5.41 14.29
CA PRO A 33 -37.10 4.21 14.88
C PRO A 33 -36.95 4.35 16.40
N ASP A 34 -38.10 4.47 17.06
CA ASP A 34 -38.24 4.34 18.51
C ASP A 34 -37.84 2.91 18.92
N HIS A 35 -36.54 2.72 19.14
CA HIS A 35 -35.99 1.46 19.62
C HIS A 35 -36.25 1.36 21.12
N GLY A 36 -37.40 0.76 21.44
CA GLY A 36 -37.78 0.38 22.79
C GLY A 36 -36.61 -0.25 23.56
N ALA A 37 -36.50 0.16 24.83
CA ALA A 37 -35.47 -0.24 25.77
C ALA A 37 -35.14 -1.74 25.69
N LEU A 38 -33.99 -2.06 25.08
CA LEU A 38 -33.45 -3.41 25.03
C LEU A 38 -33.14 -3.86 26.46
N LYS A 39 -34.00 -4.73 27.00
CA LYS A 39 -33.74 -5.48 28.23
C LYS A 39 -32.39 -6.18 28.10
N ARG A 40 -31.44 -5.72 28.90
CA ARG A 40 -30.11 -6.30 29.12
C ARG A 40 -30.26 -7.78 29.49
N ARG A 41 -30.11 -8.68 28.51
CA ARG A 41 -29.98 -10.12 28.76
C ARG A 41 -28.66 -10.34 29.48
N LYS A 42 -28.76 -10.71 30.76
CA LYS A 42 -27.64 -11.22 31.57
C LYS A 42 -27.25 -12.58 31.00
N SER A 43 -26.24 -12.63 30.13
CA SER A 43 -25.58 -13.89 29.77
C SER A 43 -24.69 -14.31 30.94
N GLY A 44 -25.22 -15.18 31.80
CA GLY A 44 -24.45 -15.89 32.83
C GLY A 44 -23.59 -16.97 32.20
N ILE A 45 -22.54 -16.57 31.48
CA ILE A 45 -21.45 -17.48 31.11
C ILE A 45 -20.47 -17.41 32.27
N SER A 46 -20.58 -18.35 33.20
CA SER A 46 -19.56 -18.56 34.24
C SER A 46 -18.33 -19.20 33.59
N LEU A 47 -17.44 -18.35 33.07
CA LEU A 47 -16.05 -18.71 32.81
C LEU A 47 -15.37 -18.85 34.17
N THR A 48 -15.38 -20.05 34.75
CA THR A 48 -14.43 -20.41 35.82
C THR A 48 -13.07 -20.67 35.19
N SER A 49 -12.49 -19.65 34.55
CA SER A 49 -11.05 -19.65 34.30
C SER A 49 -10.38 -19.40 35.63
N VAL A 50 -9.65 -20.38 36.14
CA VAL A 50 -8.72 -20.21 37.26
C VAL A 50 -7.92 -18.95 36.99
N ILE A 51 -8.01 -17.98 37.90
CA ILE A 51 -7.32 -16.70 37.79
C ILE A 51 -5.83 -17.02 37.94
N ASP A 52 -5.10 -16.90 36.84
CA ASP A 52 -3.65 -17.04 36.83
C ASP A 52 -3.04 -15.74 37.36
N GLU A 53 -2.71 -15.72 38.66
CA GLU A 53 -2.14 -14.56 39.36
C GLU A 53 -0.82 -14.10 38.74
N GLU A 54 -0.07 -15.01 38.10
CA GLU A 54 1.21 -14.69 37.46
C GLU A 54 1.00 -13.82 36.20
N LEU A 55 -0.06 -14.09 35.42
CA LEU A 55 -0.43 -13.29 34.25
C LEU A 55 -0.95 -11.90 34.63
N HIS A 56 -1.65 -11.81 35.77
CA HIS A 56 -2.22 -10.56 36.29
C HIS A 56 -1.14 -9.64 36.89
N ALA A 57 -0.07 -10.21 37.47
CA ALA A 57 1.05 -9.43 38.00
C ALA A 57 1.84 -8.71 36.90
N ARG A 58 1.97 -9.31 35.70
CA ARG A 58 2.66 -8.67 34.56
C ARG A 58 1.87 -7.55 33.89
N THR A 59 0.55 -7.51 34.05
CA THR A 59 -0.34 -6.51 33.42
C THR A 59 -0.62 -5.27 34.30
N HIS A 60 -0.24 -5.30 35.58
CA HIS A 60 -0.61 -4.29 36.58
C HIS A 60 -0.02 -2.87 36.34
N MET A 61 1.02 -2.72 35.52
CA MET A 61 1.55 -1.40 35.15
C MET A 61 0.79 -0.70 34.01
N GLN A 62 -0.12 -1.40 33.30
CA GLN A 62 -0.87 -0.84 32.15
C GLN A 62 -2.25 -0.28 32.48
N ASP A 63 -2.70 -0.35 33.75
CA ASP A 63 -3.98 0.19 34.21
C ASP A 63 -4.10 1.73 34.14
N GLN A 64 -3.10 2.43 33.60
CA GLN A 64 -3.15 3.89 33.44
C GLN A 64 -4.06 4.36 32.29
N SER A 65 -4.48 3.48 31.38
CA SER A 65 -5.42 3.84 30.32
C SER A 65 -6.81 3.27 30.64
N ALA A 66 -7.70 4.13 31.15
CA ALA A 66 -9.11 3.80 31.37
C ALA A 66 -9.82 3.30 30.09
N PHE A 67 -9.30 3.65 28.91
CA PHE A 67 -9.77 3.12 27.64
C PHE A 67 -9.36 1.66 27.45
N PHE A 68 -8.11 1.32 27.79
CA PHE A 68 -7.58 -0.02 27.56
C PHE A 68 -8.20 -1.05 28.50
N SER A 69 -8.48 -0.67 29.75
CA SER A 69 -9.20 -1.52 30.71
C SER A 69 -10.66 -1.79 30.31
N ALA A 70 -11.27 -0.92 29.50
CA ALA A 70 -12.61 -1.11 28.95
C ALA A 70 -12.68 -2.07 27.76
N LEU A 71 -11.53 -2.50 27.21
CA LEU A 71 -11.49 -3.45 26.09
C LEU A 71 -11.71 -4.89 26.57
N PRO A 72 -12.41 -5.73 25.78
CA PRO A 72 -12.51 -7.17 26.04
C PRO A 72 -11.13 -7.81 26.24
N LEU A 73 -11.05 -8.85 27.08
CA LEU A 73 -9.79 -9.48 27.49
C LEU A 73 -8.98 -9.99 26.27
N GLU A 74 -9.67 -10.49 25.26
CA GLU A 74 -9.09 -11.00 24.02
C GLU A 74 -8.34 -9.89 23.27
N ILE A 75 -8.93 -8.69 23.20
CA ILE A 75 -8.32 -7.53 22.53
C ILE A 75 -7.09 -7.07 23.31
N ARG A 76 -7.18 -7.02 24.64
CA ARG A 76 -6.04 -6.64 25.50
C ARG A 76 -4.87 -7.60 25.31
N LYS A 77 -5.15 -8.91 25.29
CA LYS A 77 -4.14 -9.95 25.06
C LYS A 77 -3.47 -9.79 23.69
N MET A 78 -4.24 -9.60 22.62
CA MET A 78 -3.69 -9.37 21.28
C MET A 78 -2.79 -8.13 21.21
N VAL A 79 -3.19 -7.02 21.85
CA VAL A 79 -2.37 -5.81 21.86
C VAL A 79 -1.10 -6.03 22.68
N TYR A 80 -1.17 -6.71 23.83
CA TYR A 80 0.01 -7.03 24.63
C TYR A 80 1.02 -7.87 23.83
N GLU A 81 0.56 -8.98 23.25
CA GLU A 81 1.38 -9.86 22.40
C GLU A 81 2.00 -9.08 21.23
N TYR A 82 1.24 -8.19 20.58
CA TYR A 82 1.76 -7.32 19.53
C TYR A 82 2.83 -6.35 20.07
N THR A 83 2.59 -5.70 21.22
CA THR A 83 3.55 -4.74 21.79
C THR A 83 4.86 -5.38 22.25
N GLU A 84 4.79 -6.59 22.82
CA GLU A 84 5.95 -7.36 23.27
C GLU A 84 6.75 -7.90 22.07
N SER A 85 6.07 -8.37 21.03
CA SER A 85 6.72 -8.91 19.82
C SER A 85 7.16 -7.82 18.83
N ALA A 86 6.56 -6.62 18.83
CA ALA A 86 6.86 -5.56 17.88
C ALA A 86 8.35 -5.19 17.80
N PRO A 87 9.09 -4.99 18.91
CA PRO A 87 10.53 -4.74 18.84
C PRO A 87 11.28 -5.83 18.09
N HIS A 88 10.91 -7.10 18.28
CA HIS A 88 11.54 -8.25 17.63
C HIS A 88 11.15 -8.37 16.15
N LEU A 89 9.87 -8.14 15.83
CA LEU A 89 9.36 -8.16 14.45
C LEU A 89 9.99 -7.06 13.59
N TYR A 90 10.24 -5.89 14.18
CA TYR A 90 10.80 -4.74 13.47
C TYR A 90 12.31 -4.56 13.66
N SER A 91 12.95 -5.34 14.55
CA SER A 91 14.40 -5.37 14.79
C SER A 91 15.27 -5.59 13.55
N PRO A 92 14.92 -6.50 12.61
CA PRO A 92 15.76 -6.68 11.41
C PRO A 92 15.73 -5.45 10.49
N HIS A 93 14.78 -4.52 10.66
CA HIS A 93 14.62 -3.30 9.87
C HIS A 93 14.71 -3.49 8.34
N ILE A 94 14.52 -4.72 7.85
CA ILE A 94 14.62 -5.12 6.45
C ILE A 94 13.23 -5.51 5.97
N PHE A 95 12.72 -4.80 4.97
CA PHE A 95 11.44 -5.10 4.35
C PHE A 95 11.65 -5.49 2.90
N SER A 96 10.92 -6.51 2.44
CA SER A 96 10.87 -6.86 1.03
C SER A 96 9.45 -6.76 0.50
N LEU A 97 9.23 -5.86 -0.45
CA LEU A 97 7.94 -5.63 -1.10
C LEU A 97 7.97 -6.23 -2.50
N LEU A 98 7.06 -7.17 -2.75
CA LEU A 98 6.94 -7.86 -4.05
C LEU A 98 6.27 -6.98 -5.12
N HIS A 99 5.46 -6.02 -4.68
CA HIS A 99 4.63 -5.17 -5.54
C HIS A 99 4.62 -3.73 -5.05
N VAL A 100 4.56 -2.78 -6.01
CA VAL A 100 4.41 -1.35 -5.72
C VAL A 100 3.20 -1.04 -4.86
N THR A 101 2.09 -1.75 -5.06
CA THR A 101 0.87 -1.51 -4.29
C THR A 101 1.11 -1.63 -2.80
N HIS A 102 1.98 -2.56 -2.37
CA HIS A 102 2.34 -2.70 -0.96
C HIS A 102 3.08 -1.46 -0.44
N LEU A 103 3.92 -0.82 -1.26
CA LEU A 103 4.56 0.44 -0.90
C LEU A 103 3.53 1.56 -0.73
N LEU A 104 2.53 1.62 -1.63
CA LEU A 104 1.48 2.65 -1.59
C LEU A 104 0.58 2.54 -0.36
N PHE A 105 0.35 1.33 0.14
CA PHE A 105 -0.45 1.07 1.34
C PHE A 105 0.38 1.03 2.63
N LEU A 106 1.71 1.05 2.53
CA LEU A 106 2.60 0.95 3.69
C LEU A 106 2.29 2.01 4.76
N PRO A 107 2.05 3.30 4.43
CA PRO A 107 1.70 4.32 5.42
C PRO A 107 0.32 4.15 6.04
N THR A 108 -0.57 3.36 5.41
CA THR A 108 -1.90 3.07 5.96
C THR A 108 -1.86 1.93 6.97
N HIS A 109 -0.87 1.03 6.86
CA HIS A 109 -0.77 -0.17 7.71
C HIS A 109 0.29 -0.06 8.81
N ILE A 110 1.27 0.82 8.65
CA ILE A 110 2.37 0.97 9.60
C ILE A 110 2.32 2.40 10.17
N PRO A 111 2.24 2.57 11.51
CA PRO A 111 2.30 3.90 12.12
C PRO A 111 3.58 4.64 11.71
N GLN A 112 3.50 5.96 11.50
CA GLN A 112 4.63 6.77 11.04
C GLN A 112 5.92 6.55 11.86
N PRO A 113 5.89 6.50 13.21
CA PRO A 113 7.11 6.25 13.99
C PRO A 113 7.80 4.92 13.65
N ARG A 114 7.03 3.92 13.20
CA ARG A 114 7.54 2.60 12.81
C ARG A 114 8.03 2.60 11.36
N LEU A 115 7.38 3.32 10.46
CA LEU A 115 7.92 3.55 9.12
C LEU A 115 9.32 4.18 9.18
N ASP A 116 9.49 5.16 10.07
CA ASP A 116 10.77 5.86 10.26
C ASP A 116 11.85 5.00 10.92
N THR A 117 11.52 3.79 11.39
CA THR A 117 12.53 2.82 11.86
C THR A 117 13.08 1.95 10.75
N ILE A 118 12.39 1.82 9.62
CA ILE A 118 12.82 0.94 8.52
C ILE A 118 14.17 1.41 7.98
N ARG A 119 15.18 0.53 7.99
CA ARG A 119 16.55 0.85 7.58
C ARG A 119 16.88 0.31 6.19
N THR A 120 16.32 -0.83 5.82
CA THR A 120 16.56 -1.47 4.54
C THR A 120 15.24 -1.79 3.86
N LEU A 121 15.07 -1.35 2.63
CA LEU A 121 13.91 -1.67 1.82
C LEU A 121 14.34 -2.29 0.50
N ARG A 122 13.79 -3.48 0.22
CA ARG A 122 13.96 -4.22 -1.02
C ARG A 122 12.64 -4.21 -1.78
N LEU A 123 12.53 -3.37 -2.78
CA LEU A 123 11.35 -3.25 -3.61
C LEU A 123 11.57 -4.02 -4.92
N LYS A 124 10.66 -4.93 -5.23
CA LYS A 124 10.50 -5.49 -6.57
C LYS A 124 9.31 -4.81 -7.22
N TRP A 125 9.55 -4.10 -8.30
CA TRP A 125 8.51 -3.36 -9.02
C TRP A 125 8.28 -4.01 -10.37
N ALA A 126 7.21 -4.80 -10.47
CA ALA A 126 6.75 -5.32 -11.76
C ALA A 126 6.01 -4.21 -12.52
N ILE A 127 6.55 -3.78 -13.65
CA ILE A 127 5.95 -2.75 -14.50
C ILE A 127 4.77 -3.37 -15.26
N ARG A 128 3.55 -2.91 -14.97
CA ARG A 128 2.36 -3.26 -15.77
C ARG A 128 2.15 -2.27 -16.92
N GLY A 129 2.30 -0.99 -16.62
CA GLY A 129 2.37 0.11 -17.59
C GLY A 129 3.61 0.95 -17.28
N MET A 130 4.40 1.25 -18.30
CA MET A 130 5.60 2.07 -18.15
C MET A 130 5.21 3.50 -17.72
N PRO A 131 5.67 4.00 -16.55
CA PRO A 131 5.43 5.37 -16.14
C PRO A 131 5.98 6.36 -17.17
N TYR A 132 5.27 7.47 -17.39
CA TYR A 132 5.61 8.49 -18.39
C TYR A 132 5.64 8.05 -19.86
N PHE A 133 5.42 6.77 -20.15
CA PHE A 133 5.38 6.28 -21.54
C PHE A 133 4.28 6.97 -22.33
N ARG A 134 4.59 7.38 -23.56
CA ARG A 134 3.66 8.03 -24.48
C ARG A 134 3.57 7.20 -25.75
N ARG A 135 2.34 6.80 -26.13
CA ARG A 135 2.10 6.09 -27.41
C ARG A 135 2.45 6.93 -28.63
N ASN A 136 2.28 8.25 -28.52
CA ASN A 136 2.62 9.21 -29.54
C ASN A 136 3.49 10.29 -28.88
N PRO A 137 4.70 10.59 -29.40
CA PRO A 137 5.59 11.60 -28.82
C PRO A 137 4.94 12.99 -28.76
N SER A 138 4.01 13.30 -29.67
CA SER A 138 3.27 14.56 -29.67
C SER A 138 2.17 14.65 -28.60
N SER A 139 1.74 13.52 -28.02
CA SER A 139 0.78 13.51 -26.92
C SER A 139 1.42 14.03 -25.64
N LYS A 140 0.79 15.04 -25.01
CA LYS A 140 1.20 15.50 -23.68
C LYS A 140 0.84 14.51 -22.56
N ARG A 141 -0.15 13.65 -22.79
CA ARG A 141 -0.67 12.73 -21.76
C ARG A 141 0.08 11.39 -21.81
N PRO A 142 0.50 10.86 -20.64
CA PRO A 142 1.06 9.51 -20.58
C PRO A 142 -0.01 8.48 -20.96
N ALA A 143 0.42 7.38 -21.55
CA ALA A 143 -0.43 6.26 -21.93
C ALA A 143 -1.04 5.55 -20.71
N TYR A 144 -0.32 5.57 -19.58
CA TYR A 144 -0.69 4.94 -18.32
C TYR A 144 -0.65 5.97 -17.18
N PRO A 145 -1.67 6.83 -17.07
CA PRO A 145 -1.68 7.91 -16.07
C PRO A 145 -1.73 7.37 -14.63
N GLU A 146 -2.43 6.26 -14.38
CA GLU A 146 -2.52 5.64 -13.06
C GLU A 146 -1.17 5.07 -12.60
N ASP A 147 -0.47 4.33 -13.47
CA ASP A 147 0.87 3.82 -13.18
C ASP A 147 1.88 4.97 -12.97
N THR A 148 1.74 6.05 -13.72
CA THR A 148 2.57 7.27 -13.53
C THR A 148 2.30 7.92 -12.17
N ALA A 149 1.04 8.07 -11.77
CA ALA A 149 0.69 8.61 -10.46
C ALA A 149 1.17 7.69 -9.31
N ASN A 150 1.06 6.37 -9.48
CA ASN A 150 1.56 5.38 -8.53
C ASN A 150 3.09 5.42 -8.43
N TRP A 151 3.78 5.62 -9.55
CA TRP A 151 5.23 5.83 -9.58
C TRP A 151 5.63 7.01 -8.71
N GLU A 152 5.07 8.18 -8.99
CA GLU A 152 5.36 9.42 -8.25
C GLU A 152 5.03 9.31 -6.76
N LYS A 153 3.85 8.75 -6.44
CA LYS A 153 3.43 8.56 -5.05
C LYS A 153 4.34 7.58 -4.31
N GLY A 154 4.81 6.52 -4.97
CA GLY A 154 5.76 5.57 -4.37
C GLY A 154 7.05 6.26 -3.94
N TRP A 155 7.63 7.09 -4.82
CA TRP A 155 8.85 7.83 -4.51
C TRP A 155 8.64 8.92 -3.45
N ASP A 156 7.48 9.60 -3.43
CA ASP A 156 7.11 10.53 -2.36
C ASP A 156 6.96 9.84 -0.99
N ILE A 157 6.48 8.59 -0.93
CA ILE A 157 6.45 7.83 0.32
C ILE A 157 7.89 7.52 0.77
N LEU A 158 8.73 7.05 -0.15
CA LEU A 158 10.12 6.68 0.15
C LEU A 158 10.93 7.88 0.64
N SER A 159 10.74 9.07 0.04
CA SER A 159 11.44 10.29 0.43
C SER A 159 11.12 10.72 1.87
N ARG A 160 9.94 10.33 2.39
CA ARG A 160 9.50 10.63 3.76
C ARG A 160 9.99 9.62 4.80
N MET A 161 10.55 8.49 4.39
CA MET A 161 11.00 7.44 5.31
C MET A 161 12.35 7.78 5.92
N ARG A 162 12.38 8.65 6.95
CA ARG A 162 13.60 9.21 7.57
C ARG A 162 14.62 8.16 8.04
N GLY A 163 14.16 6.96 8.36
CA GLY A 163 14.99 5.85 8.81
C GLY A 163 15.80 5.15 7.73
N LEU A 164 15.37 5.28 6.47
CA LEU A 164 15.84 4.46 5.37
C LEU A 164 17.33 4.72 5.11
N LYS A 165 18.10 3.64 4.97
CA LYS A 165 19.55 3.67 4.76
C LYS A 165 19.95 2.88 3.53
N ASP A 166 19.39 1.70 3.32
CA ASP A 166 19.62 0.89 2.13
C ASP A 166 18.30 0.73 1.36
N LEU A 167 18.25 1.24 0.13
CA LEU A 167 17.11 1.08 -0.76
C LEU A 167 17.56 0.32 -1.99
N ARG A 168 16.95 -0.84 -2.23
CA ARG A 168 17.18 -1.64 -3.44
C ARG A 168 15.88 -1.76 -4.20
N VAL A 169 15.83 -1.17 -5.38
CA VAL A 169 14.66 -1.26 -6.26
C VAL A 169 15.04 -2.09 -7.48
N ALA A 170 14.42 -3.25 -7.64
CA ALA A 170 14.54 -4.07 -8.83
C ALA A 170 13.30 -3.88 -9.69
N ILE A 171 13.51 -3.40 -10.91
CA ILE A 171 12.44 -3.17 -11.86
C ILE A 171 12.33 -4.39 -12.76
N ILE A 172 11.15 -5.00 -12.78
CA ILE A 172 10.89 -6.25 -13.48
C ILE A 172 9.93 -5.94 -14.61
N ASP A 173 10.33 -6.31 -15.83
CA ASP A 173 9.46 -6.30 -17.00
C ASP A 173 8.82 -7.70 -17.14
N PRO A 174 7.52 -7.85 -16.84
CA PRO A 174 6.83 -9.12 -17.03
C PRO A 174 6.36 -9.34 -18.48
N SER A 175 6.58 -8.38 -19.39
CA SER A 175 6.12 -8.48 -20.77
C SER A 175 6.90 -9.56 -21.53
N PRO A 176 6.24 -10.32 -22.41
CA PRO A 176 6.95 -11.18 -23.34
C PRO A 176 7.89 -10.32 -24.19
N GLU A 177 9.12 -10.78 -24.41
CA GLU A 177 10.15 -10.13 -25.23
C GLU A 177 10.80 -8.85 -24.65
N GLY A 178 10.47 -8.44 -23.42
CA GLY A 178 11.11 -7.27 -22.79
C GLY A 178 10.73 -5.95 -23.48
N ILE A 179 9.46 -5.82 -23.90
CA ILE A 179 8.94 -4.65 -24.62
C ILE A 179 9.19 -3.36 -23.84
N TRP A 180 9.05 -3.39 -22.52
CA TRP A 180 9.24 -2.21 -21.69
C TRP A 180 10.72 -1.88 -21.48
N GLU A 181 11.61 -2.88 -21.49
CA GLU A 181 13.06 -2.65 -21.40
C GLU A 181 13.56 -1.72 -22.52
N ALA A 182 13.09 -1.92 -23.76
CA ALA A 182 13.47 -1.06 -24.88
C ALA A 182 12.98 0.39 -24.71
N HIS A 183 11.75 0.56 -24.22
CA HIS A 183 11.18 1.88 -23.99
C HIS A 183 11.76 2.59 -22.75
N TRP A 184 12.27 1.84 -21.78
CA TRP A 184 12.84 2.36 -20.53
C TRP A 184 13.95 3.37 -20.82
N LEU A 185 14.87 3.02 -21.72
CA LEU A 185 16.01 3.86 -22.08
C LEU A 185 15.58 5.24 -22.59
N GLY A 186 14.42 5.34 -23.25
CA GLY A 186 13.89 6.61 -23.76
C GLY A 186 13.25 7.52 -22.71
N VAL A 187 12.92 6.98 -21.53
CA VAL A 187 12.32 7.73 -20.41
C VAL A 187 13.14 7.64 -19.13
N GLU A 188 14.35 7.08 -19.20
CA GLU A 188 15.21 6.79 -18.05
C GLU A 188 15.50 8.04 -17.23
N GLU A 189 15.85 9.15 -17.89
CA GLU A 189 16.14 10.42 -17.21
C GLU A 189 14.94 10.92 -16.39
N VAL A 190 13.74 10.89 -16.97
CA VAL A 190 12.50 11.34 -16.31
C VAL A 190 12.13 10.41 -15.14
N LEU A 191 12.35 9.11 -15.31
CA LEU A 191 12.11 8.12 -14.27
C LEU A 191 13.09 8.34 -13.10
N LEU A 192 14.38 8.51 -13.41
CA LEU A 192 15.42 8.77 -12.43
C LEU A 192 15.24 10.12 -11.74
N GLU A 193 14.65 11.13 -12.37
CA GLU A 193 14.35 12.42 -11.72
C GLU A 193 13.46 12.24 -10.47
N ALA A 194 12.44 11.39 -10.53
CA ALA A 194 11.60 11.08 -9.36
C ALA A 194 12.40 10.37 -8.26
N VAL A 195 13.30 9.46 -8.64
CA VAL A 195 14.18 8.74 -7.72
C VAL A 195 15.18 9.69 -7.06
N MET A 196 15.82 10.53 -7.85
CA MET A 196 16.81 11.50 -7.39
C MET A 196 16.17 12.49 -6.43
N ARG A 197 14.97 13.01 -6.73
CA ARG A 197 14.22 13.86 -5.78
C ARG A 197 14.00 13.17 -4.44
N ALA A 198 13.74 11.86 -4.42
CA ALA A 198 13.57 11.12 -3.18
C ALA A 198 14.88 10.93 -2.40
N ILE A 199 16.03 10.85 -3.08
CA ILE A 199 17.35 10.65 -2.47
C ILE A 199 17.93 11.97 -1.93
N THR A 200 17.85 13.05 -2.73
CA THR A 200 18.53 14.32 -2.44
C THR A 200 18.01 15.03 -1.20
N LEU A 201 16.78 14.75 -0.77
CA LEU A 201 16.13 15.57 0.25
C LEU A 201 16.76 15.43 1.64
N GLU A 202 17.07 14.23 2.15
CA GLU A 202 17.52 14.13 3.57
C GLU A 202 18.41 12.91 3.89
N GLN A 203 18.88 12.12 2.91
CA GLN A 203 19.53 10.83 3.19
C GLN A 203 20.86 10.60 2.47
N PRO A 204 22.02 10.88 3.11
CA PRO A 204 23.34 10.58 2.54
C PRO A 204 23.63 9.06 2.46
N ALA A 205 22.70 8.19 2.85
CA ALA A 205 22.94 6.77 3.01
C ALA A 205 22.46 5.89 1.85
N VAL A 206 21.61 6.37 0.93
CA VAL A 206 21.11 5.54 -0.19
C VAL A 206 22.24 5.27 -1.17
N ARG A 207 22.91 4.13 -0.99
CA ARG A 207 24.18 3.80 -1.63
C ARG A 207 24.07 3.26 -3.06
N SER A 208 22.91 2.75 -3.49
CA SER A 208 22.77 2.22 -4.86
C SER A 208 21.33 1.96 -5.25
N VAL A 209 20.87 2.56 -6.34
CA VAL A 209 19.63 2.15 -7.02
C VAL A 209 20.03 1.21 -8.16
N ILE A 210 19.68 -0.07 -8.05
CA ILE A 210 19.99 -1.07 -9.09
C ILE A 210 18.78 -1.21 -10.00
N VAL A 211 18.63 -0.29 -10.96
CA VAL A 211 17.69 -0.46 -12.06
C VAL A 211 18.29 -1.46 -13.04
N GLY A 212 17.95 -2.74 -12.87
CA GLY A 212 18.43 -3.80 -13.74
C GLY A 212 17.33 -4.80 -14.05
N THR A 213 17.23 -5.20 -15.32
CA THR A 213 16.27 -6.17 -15.87
C THR A 213 16.55 -7.63 -15.44
N GLY A 214 17.12 -7.83 -14.26
CA GLY A 214 17.62 -9.13 -13.79
C GLY A 214 18.92 -9.59 -14.47
N LYS A 215 19.34 -8.95 -15.58
CA LYS A 215 20.72 -9.06 -16.07
C LYS A 215 21.62 -8.24 -15.16
N VAL A 216 22.41 -8.92 -14.33
CA VAL A 216 23.42 -8.30 -13.49
C VAL A 216 24.46 -7.64 -14.41
N ARG A 217 24.36 -6.33 -14.63
CA ARG A 217 25.46 -5.54 -15.20
C ARG A 217 26.46 -5.28 -14.06
N THR A 218 27.44 -6.17 -13.90
CA THR A 218 28.63 -5.87 -13.12
C THR A 218 29.52 -4.94 -13.95
N GLY A 219 29.48 -3.64 -13.65
CA GLY A 219 30.35 -2.64 -14.24
C GLY A 219 30.54 -1.47 -13.28
N LEU A 220 31.62 -1.56 -12.49
CA LEU A 220 32.38 -0.43 -11.97
C LEU A 220 33.74 -0.47 -12.63
#